data_AF-A0A4V3JX04-F1
#
_entry.id   AF-A0A4V3JX04-F1
#
_cell.length_a   1.000
_cell.length_b   1.000
_cell.length_c   1.000
_cell.angle_alpha   90.00
_cell.angle_beta   90.00
_cell.angle_gamma   90.00
#
_symmetry.space_group_name_H-M   'P 1'
#
loop_
_entity.id
_entity.type
_entity.pdbx_description
1 polymer ?
#
loop_
_entity_poly.entity_id
_entity_poly.type
_entity_poly.pdbx_seq_one_letter_code
_entity_poly.pdbx_strand_id
1 'polypeptide(L)'
;MNDINHNYWAKIILKYLVNRLEHFKGGNKYITYSELAQNIKYPEPLIGDAFGRNIGITLGEMGHFFDDLKIEGWNERIPFIQALVVSKTENLPGVGLREFYEAYPNMTKEKKLDYVQQEYKKIFQFGEKWKKILTLLRIKEESSESFSDIKNNFYNPYGSEGSPEHQALCEYVKNNPSLVFLSTDLIGIREYPLKSGDKIDVVFEDNEMLTAIEVKSIRSGEDDLERGLYQCIKYHSSLIAETKVNAINKKVKCYLVIQGKLSNKLKKVNEILKINILENVLPK
;
A
#
# COMPACT_ATOMS: atom_id res chain seq x y z
N MET A 1 -0.98 -23.99 -1.79
CA MET A 1 -0.59 -22.61 -2.14
C MET A 1 -1.10 -22.38 -3.54
N ASN A 2 -1.87 -21.31 -3.78
CA ASN A 2 -2.26 -20.97 -5.14
C ASN A 2 -1.00 -20.48 -5.87
N ASP A 3 -0.56 -21.21 -6.89
CA ASP A 3 0.54 -20.76 -7.74
C ASP A 3 0.12 -19.48 -8.47
N ILE A 4 0.90 -18.42 -8.29
CA ILE A 4 0.64 -17.13 -8.94
C ILE A 4 1.00 -17.28 -10.42
N ASN A 5 0.03 -17.00 -11.30
CA ASN A 5 0.29 -16.92 -12.73
C ASN A 5 1.03 -15.61 -13.05
N HIS A 6 2.36 -15.65 -12.92
CA HIS A 6 3.23 -14.50 -13.11
C HIS A 6 3.08 -13.89 -14.53
N ASN A 7 2.88 -14.69 -15.58
CA ASN A 7 2.65 -14.19 -16.94
C ASN A 7 1.42 -13.32 -17.07
N TYR A 8 0.30 -13.78 -16.52
CA TYR A 8 -0.96 -13.05 -16.52
C TYR A 8 -0.78 -11.71 -15.78
N TRP A 9 -0.22 -11.76 -14.57
CA TRP A 9 -0.06 -10.56 -13.77
C TRP A 9 0.97 -9.58 -14.34
N ALA A 10 2.01 -10.07 -15.02
CA ALA A 10 2.97 -9.23 -15.74
C ALA A 10 2.28 -8.38 -16.82
N LYS A 11 1.31 -8.96 -17.54
CA LYS A 11 0.50 -8.21 -18.54
C LYS A 11 -0.39 -7.16 -17.88
N ILE A 12 -1.01 -7.49 -16.74
CA ILE A 12 -1.84 -6.55 -15.98
C ILE A 12 -1.00 -5.40 -15.43
N ILE A 13 0.17 -5.68 -14.85
CA ILE A 13 1.10 -4.66 -14.35
C ILE A 13 1.55 -3.75 -15.50
N LEU A 14 1.95 -4.32 -16.64
CA LEU A 14 2.37 -3.54 -17.80
C LEU A 14 1.26 -2.59 -18.27
N LYS A 15 0.04 -3.10 -18.43
CA LYS A 15 -1.14 -2.28 -18.79
C LYS A 15 -1.34 -1.14 -17.79
N TYR A 16 -1.27 -1.43 -16.49
CA TYR A 16 -1.44 -0.44 -15.43
C TYR A 16 -0.35 0.66 -15.48
N LEU A 17 0.93 0.27 -15.62
CA LEU A 17 2.04 1.24 -15.67
C LEU A 17 1.98 2.12 -16.92
N VAL A 18 1.65 1.56 -18.09
CA VAL A 18 1.47 2.33 -19.33
C VAL A 18 0.32 3.32 -19.20
N ASN A 19 -0.84 2.91 -18.66
CA ASN A 19 -1.97 3.80 -18.42
C ASN A 19 -1.59 4.93 -17.45
N ARG A 20 -0.85 4.62 -16.38
CA ARG A 20 -0.35 5.64 -15.44
C ARG A 20 0.56 6.66 -16.12
N LEU A 21 1.43 6.23 -17.02
CA LEU A 21 2.32 7.12 -17.77
C LEU A 21 1.53 8.06 -18.69
N GLU A 22 0.54 7.52 -19.42
CA GLU A 22 -0.31 8.31 -20.31
C GLU A 22 -1.09 9.40 -19.56
N HIS A 23 -1.57 9.10 -18.36
CA HIS A 23 -2.34 10.03 -17.53
C HIS A 23 -1.49 10.81 -16.53
N PHE A 24 -0.15 10.74 -16.63
CA PHE A 24 0.73 11.42 -15.69
C PHE A 24 0.68 12.94 -15.89
N LYS A 25 0.11 13.65 -14.92
CA LYS A 25 -0.04 15.12 -14.93
C LYS A 25 0.88 15.85 -13.93
N GLY A 26 1.80 15.13 -13.30
CA GLY A 26 2.68 15.62 -12.23
C GLY A 26 2.62 14.75 -10.97
N GLY A 27 3.51 15.03 -10.01
CA GLY A 27 3.66 14.26 -8.77
C GLY A 27 4.75 13.18 -8.84
N ASN A 28 4.63 12.16 -8.00
CA ASN A 28 5.63 11.09 -7.94
C ASN A 28 5.59 10.21 -9.19
N LYS A 29 6.73 10.15 -9.89
CA LYS A 29 6.91 9.32 -11.09
C LYS A 29 6.82 7.82 -10.80
N TYR A 30 7.10 7.43 -9.55
CA TYR A 30 7.08 6.04 -9.11
C TYR A 30 5.77 5.66 -8.40
N ILE A 31 5.58 4.37 -8.22
CA ILE A 31 4.57 3.73 -7.38
C ILE A 31 5.25 2.69 -6.48
N THR A 32 4.76 2.51 -5.26
CA THR A 32 5.32 1.47 -4.38
C THR A 32 4.80 0.09 -4.74
N TYR A 33 5.54 -0.97 -4.42
CA TYR A 33 5.09 -2.36 -4.62
C TYR A 33 3.69 -2.62 -4.06
N SER A 34 3.43 -2.16 -2.83
CA SER A 34 2.12 -2.35 -2.20
C SER A 34 0.99 -1.56 -2.87
N GLU A 35 1.25 -0.34 -3.34
CA GLU A 35 0.24 0.46 -4.05
C GLU A 35 -0.08 -0.15 -5.42
N LEU A 36 0.94 -0.60 -6.15
CA LEU A 36 0.75 -1.32 -7.41
C LEU A 36 -0.13 -2.53 -7.18
N ALA A 37 0.20 -3.35 -6.18
CA ALA A 37 -0.49 -4.58 -5.90
C ALA A 37 -1.96 -4.35 -5.50
N GLN A 38 -2.24 -3.31 -4.69
CA GLN A 38 -3.59 -2.89 -4.36
C GLN A 38 -4.39 -2.44 -5.60
N ASN A 39 -3.78 -1.59 -6.43
CA ASN A 39 -4.47 -1.00 -7.59
C ASN A 39 -4.85 -2.01 -8.66
N ILE A 40 -4.08 -3.10 -8.79
CA ILE A 40 -4.37 -4.18 -9.74
C ILE A 40 -5.08 -5.37 -9.08
N LYS A 41 -5.36 -5.32 -7.78
CA LYS A 41 -5.90 -6.44 -6.98
C LYS A 41 -5.04 -7.70 -7.12
N TYR A 42 -3.72 -7.53 -7.03
CA TYR A 42 -2.76 -8.62 -7.06
C TYR A 42 -3.05 -9.65 -5.95
N PRO A 43 -2.77 -10.95 -6.13
CA PRO A 43 -3.16 -11.97 -5.17
C PRO A 43 -2.52 -11.74 -3.80
N GLU A 44 -3.33 -11.87 -2.74
CA GLU A 44 -2.86 -11.84 -1.35
C GLU A 44 -1.91 -13.01 -1.04
N PRO A 45 -0.93 -12.83 -0.14
CA PRO A 45 -0.71 -11.65 0.70
C PRO A 45 -0.06 -10.48 -0.05
N LEU A 46 -0.44 -9.24 0.31
CA LEU A 46 0.14 -7.98 -0.20
C LEU A 46 1.29 -7.41 0.64
N ILE A 47 1.74 -8.16 1.66
CA ILE A 47 2.79 -7.76 2.60
C ILE A 47 3.73 -8.93 2.94
N GLY A 48 4.90 -8.60 3.47
CA GLY A 48 5.91 -9.57 3.89
C GLY A 48 6.79 -10.10 2.74
N ASP A 49 7.71 -10.99 3.10
CA ASP A 49 8.76 -11.45 2.18
C ASP A 49 8.21 -12.26 1.00
N ALA A 50 7.18 -13.08 1.24
CA ALA A 50 6.51 -13.85 0.19
C ALA A 50 5.88 -12.93 -0.86
N PHE A 51 5.21 -11.85 -0.43
CA PHE A 51 4.69 -10.83 -1.33
C PHE A 51 5.80 -10.18 -2.15
N GLY A 52 6.83 -9.66 -1.48
CA GLY A 52 7.95 -8.97 -2.13
C GLY A 52 8.65 -9.85 -3.17
N ARG A 53 8.86 -11.13 -2.84
CA ARG A 53 9.40 -12.14 -3.76
C ARG A 53 8.48 -12.35 -4.96
N ASN A 54 7.20 -12.59 -4.72
CA ASN A 54 6.25 -12.94 -5.78
C ASN A 54 6.01 -11.78 -6.76
N ILE A 55 5.79 -10.56 -6.25
CA ILE A 55 5.63 -9.38 -7.13
C ILE A 55 6.94 -9.04 -7.84
N GLY A 56 8.09 -9.28 -7.19
CA GLY A 56 9.41 -9.16 -7.80
C GLY A 56 9.58 -10.10 -8.99
N ILE A 57 9.20 -11.37 -8.85
CA ILE A 57 9.23 -12.36 -9.94
C ILE A 57 8.33 -11.91 -11.10
N THR A 58 7.10 -11.46 -10.81
CA THR A 58 6.17 -10.95 -11.83
C THR A 58 6.72 -9.75 -12.60
N LEU A 59 7.40 -8.83 -11.90
CA LEU A 59 8.05 -7.67 -12.53
C LEU A 59 9.26 -8.08 -13.37
N GLY A 60 9.98 -9.13 -12.94
CA GLY A 60 11.02 -9.78 -13.74
C GLY A 60 10.46 -10.32 -15.05
N GLU A 61 9.42 -11.15 -14.95
CA GLU A 61 8.75 -11.72 -16.12
C GLU A 61 8.21 -10.64 -17.08
N MET A 62 7.65 -9.55 -16.54
CA MET A 62 7.23 -8.40 -17.36
C MET A 62 8.41 -7.78 -18.12
N GLY A 63 9.57 -7.63 -17.48
CA GLY A 63 10.76 -7.06 -18.13
C GLY A 63 11.24 -7.88 -19.33
N HIS A 64 11.09 -9.20 -19.26
CA HIS A 64 11.43 -10.12 -20.35
C HIS A 64 10.50 -10.06 -21.55
N PHE A 65 9.30 -9.46 -21.42
CA PHE A 65 8.44 -9.21 -22.59
C PHE A 65 9.09 -8.30 -23.63
N PHE A 66 10.16 -7.58 -23.27
CA PHE A 66 10.79 -6.61 -24.13
C PHE A 66 12.05 -7.12 -24.84
N ASP A 67 12.59 -8.27 -24.45
CA ASP A 67 13.94 -8.70 -24.86
C ASP A 67 14.06 -8.92 -26.38
N ASP A 68 12.99 -9.41 -27.02
CA ASP A 68 12.94 -9.67 -28.47
C ASP A 68 12.14 -8.61 -29.26
N LEU A 69 11.65 -7.56 -28.59
CA LEU A 69 10.83 -6.54 -29.24
C LEU A 69 11.68 -5.42 -29.84
N LYS A 70 11.36 -5.04 -31.08
CA LYS A 70 11.91 -3.86 -31.76
C LYS A 70 10.80 -2.87 -32.05
N ILE A 71 11.03 -1.61 -31.71
CA ILE A 71 10.06 -0.53 -31.94
C ILE A 71 10.64 0.46 -32.93
N GLU A 72 9.92 0.65 -34.03
CA GLU A 72 10.28 1.64 -35.04
C GLU A 72 10.43 3.05 -34.41
N GLY A 73 11.54 3.71 -34.75
CA GLY A 73 11.89 5.02 -34.20
C GLY A 73 12.45 4.96 -32.77
N TRP A 74 12.87 3.79 -32.30
CA TRP A 74 13.61 3.62 -31.05
C TRP A 74 14.75 2.61 -31.26
N ASN A 75 15.98 3.12 -31.39
CA ASN A 75 17.17 2.31 -31.68
C ASN A 75 17.91 1.84 -30.41
N GLU A 76 17.42 2.22 -29.23
CA GLU A 76 17.94 1.78 -27.94
C GLU A 76 17.13 0.59 -27.41
N ARG A 77 17.58 0.03 -26.28
CA ARG A 77 16.79 -0.93 -25.52
C ARG A 77 15.46 -0.30 -25.11
N ILE A 78 14.38 -1.08 -25.10
CA ILE A 78 13.12 -0.64 -24.48
C ILE A 78 13.37 -0.34 -22.99
N PRO A 79 12.97 0.85 -22.50
CA PRO A 79 13.26 1.24 -21.12
C PRO A 79 12.65 0.28 -20.10
N PHE A 80 13.30 0.10 -18.96
CA PHE A 80 12.82 -0.74 -17.88
C PHE A 80 11.68 -0.06 -17.13
N ILE A 81 10.44 -0.20 -17.63
CA ILE A 81 9.26 0.40 -17.00
C ILE A 81 9.05 -0.08 -15.55
N GLN A 82 9.54 -1.27 -15.20
CA GLN A 82 9.56 -1.76 -13.81
C GLN A 82 10.40 -0.90 -12.86
N ALA A 83 11.28 -0.03 -13.37
CA ALA A 83 12.00 0.94 -12.54
C ALA A 83 11.06 1.94 -11.86
N LEU A 84 9.83 2.13 -12.38
CA LEU A 84 8.81 2.96 -11.72
C LEU A 84 8.26 2.32 -10.44
N VAL A 85 8.57 1.05 -10.17
CA VAL A 85 8.06 0.31 -9.00
C VAL A 85 9.14 0.24 -7.93
N VAL A 86 8.88 0.85 -6.77
CA VAL A 86 9.89 1.03 -5.71
C VAL A 86 9.45 0.46 -4.36
N SER A 87 10.41 0.22 -3.47
CA SER A 87 10.10 -0.08 -2.07
C SER A 87 9.66 1.17 -1.30
N LYS A 88 8.79 1.01 -0.32
CA LYS A 88 8.36 2.09 0.59
C LYS A 88 9.49 2.62 1.46
N THR A 89 10.47 1.78 1.77
CA THR A 89 11.56 2.11 2.69
C THR A 89 12.70 2.85 1.99
N GLU A 90 13.12 2.39 0.81
CA GLU A 90 14.28 2.94 0.12
C GLU A 90 13.92 3.89 -1.04
N ASN A 91 12.66 3.91 -1.48
CA ASN A 91 12.21 4.61 -2.69
C ASN A 91 13.06 4.24 -3.93
N LEU A 92 13.54 3.00 -3.94
CA LEU A 92 14.33 2.43 -5.02
C LEU A 92 13.72 1.11 -5.49
N PRO A 93 13.86 0.78 -6.79
CA PRO A 93 13.53 -0.54 -7.31
C PRO A 93 14.28 -1.65 -6.58
N GLY A 94 13.59 -2.76 -6.36
CA GLY A 94 14.12 -3.96 -5.74
C GLY A 94 14.52 -5.03 -6.76
N VAL A 95 14.10 -6.27 -6.49
CA VAL A 95 14.53 -7.48 -7.20
C VAL A 95 14.24 -7.46 -8.70
N GLY A 96 13.12 -6.86 -9.13
CA GLY A 96 12.72 -6.84 -10.56
C GLY A 96 13.63 -6.03 -11.49
N LEU A 97 14.55 -5.22 -10.96
CA LEU A 97 15.57 -4.51 -11.75
C LEU A 97 16.94 -5.18 -11.70
N ARG A 98 17.21 -5.93 -10.62
CA ARG A 98 18.49 -6.62 -10.38
C ARG A 98 18.82 -7.62 -11.50
N GLU A 99 17.81 -8.26 -12.06
CA GLU A 99 17.97 -9.25 -13.13
C GLU A 99 18.42 -8.64 -14.47
N PHE A 100 18.09 -7.36 -14.69
CA PHE A 100 18.38 -6.69 -15.96
C PHE A 100 19.57 -5.74 -15.90
N TYR A 101 20.03 -5.42 -14.69
CA TYR A 101 21.21 -4.60 -14.48
C TYR A 101 22.06 -5.18 -13.34
N GLU A 102 23.01 -6.04 -13.72
CA GLU A 102 23.83 -6.84 -12.80
C GLU A 102 24.62 -5.98 -11.79
N ALA A 103 25.07 -4.80 -12.20
CA ALA A 103 25.78 -3.88 -11.31
C ALA A 103 24.87 -3.20 -10.27
N TYR A 104 23.55 -3.14 -10.52
CA TYR A 104 22.59 -2.41 -9.71
C TYR A 104 22.64 -2.74 -8.22
N PRO A 105 22.61 -4.02 -7.77
CA PRO A 105 22.54 -4.34 -6.34
C PRO A 105 23.73 -3.81 -5.54
N ASN A 106 24.91 -3.79 -6.16
CA ASN A 106 26.18 -3.45 -5.54
C ASN A 106 26.50 -1.94 -5.62
N MET A 107 25.64 -1.14 -6.27
CA MET A 107 25.79 0.30 -6.33
C MET A 107 25.45 0.97 -5.00
N THR A 108 26.13 2.11 -4.76
CA THR A 108 25.75 3.04 -3.69
C THR A 108 24.33 3.58 -3.92
N LYS A 109 23.66 4.00 -2.85
CA LYS A 109 22.30 4.55 -2.92
C LYS A 109 22.20 5.73 -3.91
N GLU A 110 23.21 6.59 -3.93
CA GLU A 110 23.31 7.72 -4.86
C GLU A 110 23.38 7.28 -6.32
N LYS A 111 24.23 6.29 -6.64
CA LYS A 111 24.34 5.74 -7.99
C LYS A 111 23.06 5.03 -8.43
N LYS A 112 22.37 4.34 -7.51
CA LYS A 112 21.05 3.75 -7.78
C LYS A 112 20.02 4.82 -8.12
N LEU A 113 20.00 5.92 -7.36
CA LEU A 113 19.09 7.03 -7.61
C LEU A 113 19.36 7.69 -8.97
N ASP A 114 20.62 7.97 -9.28
CA ASP A 114 21.01 8.56 -10.57
C ASP A 114 20.61 7.65 -11.74
N TYR A 115 20.93 6.36 -11.66
CA TYR A 115 20.50 5.37 -12.65
C TYR A 115 18.99 5.37 -12.85
N VAL A 116 18.21 5.30 -11.76
CA VAL A 116 16.74 5.28 -11.82
C VAL A 116 16.20 6.57 -12.42
N GLN A 117 16.78 7.73 -12.10
CA GLN A 117 16.38 9.01 -12.69
C GLN A 117 16.66 9.07 -14.19
N GLN A 118 17.79 8.52 -14.65
CA GLN A 118 18.09 8.40 -16.08
C GLN A 118 17.09 7.46 -16.76
N GLU A 119 16.77 6.33 -16.13
CA GLU A 119 15.79 5.38 -16.66
C GLU A 119 14.39 6.00 -16.74
N TYR A 120 13.99 6.81 -15.76
CA TYR A 120 12.75 7.59 -15.83
C TYR A 120 12.73 8.50 -17.05
N LYS A 121 13.82 9.23 -17.34
CA LYS A 121 13.87 10.08 -18.53
C LYS A 121 13.58 9.27 -19.81
N LYS A 122 14.19 8.09 -19.95
CA LYS A 122 13.96 7.19 -21.08
C LYS A 122 12.51 6.69 -21.14
N ILE A 123 11.94 6.26 -20.02
CA ILE A 123 10.55 5.78 -19.94
C ILE A 123 9.56 6.85 -20.41
N PHE A 124 9.73 8.09 -19.94
CA PHE A 124 8.85 9.20 -20.34
C PHE A 124 9.11 9.64 -21.79
N GLN A 125 10.36 9.62 -22.28
CA GLN A 125 10.70 9.91 -23.68
C GLN A 125 10.17 8.84 -24.65
N PHE A 126 10.01 7.60 -24.20
CA PHE A 126 9.44 6.52 -24.99
C PHE A 126 8.00 6.84 -25.40
N GLY A 127 7.23 7.48 -24.50
CA GLY A 127 5.93 8.12 -24.81
C GLY A 127 4.91 7.15 -25.43
N GLU A 128 4.23 7.59 -26.50
CA GLU A 128 3.20 6.81 -27.22
C GLU A 128 3.67 5.44 -27.72
N LYS A 129 4.98 5.19 -27.79
CA LYS A 129 5.53 3.86 -28.13
C LYS A 129 5.12 2.79 -27.11
N TRP A 130 4.75 3.16 -25.88
CA TRP A 130 4.20 2.24 -24.90
C TRP A 130 2.89 1.59 -25.36
N LYS A 131 2.03 2.30 -26.10
CA LYS A 131 0.81 1.72 -26.68
C LYS A 131 1.13 0.68 -27.74
N LYS A 132 2.16 0.93 -28.57
CA LYS A 132 2.65 -0.06 -29.55
C LYS A 132 3.08 -1.35 -28.86
N ILE A 133 3.72 -1.27 -27.69
CA ILE A 133 4.10 -2.44 -26.89
C ILE A 133 2.87 -3.24 -26.45
N LEU A 134 1.82 -2.59 -25.92
CA LEU A 134 0.59 -3.27 -25.53
C LEU A 134 -0.05 -4.01 -26.71
N THR A 135 -0.09 -3.38 -27.88
CA THR A 135 -0.60 -3.97 -29.13
C THR A 135 0.22 -5.19 -29.56
N LEU A 136 1.56 -5.08 -29.60
CA LEU A 136 2.44 -6.18 -29.99
C LEU A 136 2.30 -7.39 -29.06
N LEU A 137 2.15 -7.13 -27.76
CA LEU A 137 1.95 -8.16 -26.74
C LEU A 137 0.50 -8.69 -26.67
N ARG A 138 -0.38 -8.21 -27.56
CA ARG A 138 -1.82 -8.55 -27.60
C ARG A 138 -2.53 -8.34 -26.27
N ILE A 139 -2.09 -7.34 -25.51
CA ILE A 139 -2.73 -6.92 -24.26
C ILE A 139 -3.88 -6.01 -24.67
N LYS A 140 -5.13 -6.48 -24.53
CA LYS A 140 -6.31 -5.72 -24.92
C LYS A 140 -6.38 -4.39 -24.15
N GLU A 141 -6.34 -3.30 -24.89
CA GLU A 141 -6.95 -2.04 -24.46
C GLU A 141 -8.45 -2.33 -24.36
N GLU A 142 -8.98 -2.37 -23.13
CA GLU A 142 -10.44 -2.38 -23.01
C GLU A 142 -10.90 -1.01 -23.46
N SER A 143 -11.80 -1.01 -24.44
CA SER A 143 -12.62 0.14 -24.81
C SER A 143 -13.13 0.76 -23.52
N SER A 144 -12.88 2.04 -23.36
CA SER A 144 -13.46 2.99 -22.41
C SER A 144 -14.85 2.60 -21.88
N GLU A 145 -14.95 1.59 -21.02
CA GLU A 145 -15.82 1.67 -19.87
C GLU A 145 -15.11 2.63 -18.94
N SER A 146 -15.77 3.75 -18.73
CA SER A 146 -15.36 4.88 -17.92
C SER A 146 -14.53 4.50 -16.68
N PHE A 147 -13.20 4.56 -16.80
CA PHE A 147 -12.34 4.92 -15.66
C PHE A 147 -12.69 6.32 -15.12
N SER A 148 -13.60 7.05 -15.80
CA SER A 148 -14.24 8.27 -15.31
C SER A 148 -15.28 8.06 -14.19
N ASP A 149 -15.66 6.83 -13.83
CA ASP A 149 -16.50 6.58 -12.64
C ASP A 149 -15.72 6.09 -11.41
N ILE A 150 -14.38 5.98 -11.51
CA ILE A 150 -13.46 5.81 -10.36
C ILE A 150 -12.69 7.10 -10.11
N LYS A 151 -13.27 8.25 -10.46
CA LYS A 151 -12.93 9.52 -9.82
C LYS A 151 -13.83 9.70 -8.61
N ASN A 152 -13.46 9.05 -7.51
CA ASN A 152 -13.38 9.64 -6.17
C ASN A 152 -13.03 8.55 -5.14
N ASN A 153 -12.02 8.85 -4.31
CA ASN A 153 -11.75 8.27 -2.98
C ASN A 153 -10.68 7.18 -2.75
N PHE A 154 -9.79 6.84 -3.70
CA PHE A 154 -8.67 5.93 -3.38
C PHE A 154 -7.25 6.49 -3.61
N TYR A 155 -7.12 7.79 -3.83
CA TYR A 155 -5.83 8.46 -3.71
C TYR A 155 -5.66 8.99 -2.28
N ASN A 156 -4.75 8.38 -1.51
CA ASN A 156 -4.12 9.01 -0.35
C ASN A 156 -2.78 9.61 -0.81
N PRO A 157 -2.72 10.89 -1.19
CA PRO A 157 -1.50 11.53 -1.69
C PRO A 157 -0.40 11.69 -0.63
N TYR A 158 -0.63 11.23 0.61
CA TYR A 158 0.23 11.46 1.78
C TYR A 158 1.07 10.22 2.19
N GLY A 159 1.05 9.13 1.41
CA GLY A 159 1.88 7.96 1.71
C GLY A 159 1.54 7.32 3.08
N SER A 160 2.56 6.80 3.77
CA SER A 160 2.42 6.12 5.08
C SER A 160 2.10 7.06 6.24
N GLU A 161 2.13 8.38 6.05
CA GLU A 161 1.84 9.33 7.12
C GLU A 161 0.33 9.53 7.37
N GLY A 162 -0.53 8.95 6.52
CA GLY A 162 -1.97 9.17 6.56
C GLY A 162 -2.36 10.55 6.01
N SER A 163 -3.62 10.73 5.61
CA SER A 163 -4.10 12.05 5.17
C SER A 163 -4.13 13.05 6.33
N PRO A 164 -4.10 14.38 6.09
CA PRO A 164 -4.24 15.38 7.14
C PRO A 164 -5.48 15.15 8.03
N GLU A 165 -6.58 14.67 7.44
CA GLU A 165 -7.79 14.31 8.19
C GLU A 165 -7.58 13.07 9.08
N HIS A 166 -6.85 12.06 8.60
CA HIS A 166 -6.46 10.91 9.42
C HIS A 166 -5.50 11.33 10.54
N GLN A 167 -4.49 12.14 10.24
CA GLN A 167 -3.55 12.66 11.25
C GLN A 167 -4.27 13.51 12.30
N ALA A 168 -5.19 14.40 11.89
CA ALA A 168 -5.99 15.20 12.79
C ALA A 168 -6.89 14.34 13.68
N LEU A 169 -7.50 13.28 13.13
CA LEU A 169 -8.30 12.35 13.90
C LEU A 169 -7.45 11.52 14.87
N CYS A 170 -6.26 11.06 14.47
CA CYS A 170 -5.32 10.38 15.36
C CYS A 170 -4.87 11.29 16.51
N GLU A 171 -4.53 12.55 16.23
CA GLU A 171 -4.13 13.51 17.26
C GLU A 171 -5.31 13.86 18.19
N TYR A 172 -6.52 13.96 17.65
CA TYR A 172 -7.72 14.13 18.46
C TYR A 172 -7.95 12.93 19.38
N VAL A 173 -7.96 11.71 18.84
CA VAL A 173 -8.14 10.48 19.62
C VAL A 173 -7.10 10.37 20.71
N LYS A 174 -5.82 10.56 20.38
CA LYS A 174 -4.68 10.53 21.30
C LYS A 174 -4.85 11.45 22.52
N ASN A 175 -5.44 12.63 22.32
CA ASN A 175 -5.65 13.62 23.38
C ASN A 175 -7.02 13.51 24.06
N ASN A 176 -7.87 12.54 23.65
CA ASN A 176 -9.22 12.36 24.19
C ASN A 176 -9.46 10.89 24.59
N PRO A 177 -8.73 10.35 25.59
CA PRO A 177 -8.85 8.96 26.05
C PRO A 177 -10.27 8.57 26.51
N SER A 178 -11.08 9.55 26.94
CA SER A 178 -12.47 9.33 27.35
C SER A 178 -13.36 8.79 26.21
N LEU A 179 -12.98 9.01 24.94
CA LEU A 179 -13.67 8.44 23.78
C LEU A 179 -13.76 6.91 23.85
N VAL A 180 -12.74 6.28 24.43
CA VAL A 180 -12.62 4.82 24.55
C VAL A 180 -12.75 4.36 26.00
N PHE A 181 -13.46 5.16 26.81
CA PHE A 181 -13.80 4.90 28.21
C PHE A 181 -12.57 4.78 29.13
N LEU A 182 -11.52 5.54 28.84
CA LEU A 182 -10.31 5.62 29.66
C LEU A 182 -10.23 6.95 30.45
N SER A 183 -9.36 6.99 31.45
CA SER A 183 -9.10 8.20 32.26
C SER A 183 -8.61 9.35 31.38
N THR A 184 -9.09 10.57 31.66
CA THR A 184 -8.70 11.80 30.95
C THR A 184 -7.24 12.20 31.12
N ASP A 185 -6.57 11.64 32.13
CA ASP A 185 -5.16 11.95 32.41
C ASP A 185 -4.18 11.14 31.54
N LEU A 186 -4.68 10.16 30.77
CA LEU A 186 -3.85 9.38 29.86
C LEU A 186 -3.62 10.11 28.54
N ILE A 187 -2.41 9.98 28.00
CA ILE A 187 -2.04 10.49 26.68
C ILE A 187 -1.70 9.31 25.79
N GLY A 188 -2.31 9.25 24.60
CA GLY A 188 -2.06 8.19 23.63
C GLY A 188 -0.65 8.28 23.03
N ILE A 189 -0.11 7.13 22.68
CA ILE A 189 1.13 6.99 21.90
C ILE A 189 0.74 6.75 20.45
N ARG A 190 1.18 7.62 19.55
CA ARG A 190 0.93 7.45 18.11
C ARG A 190 1.94 6.52 17.46
N GLU A 191 1.51 5.88 16.36
CA GLU A 191 2.38 5.05 15.52
C GLU A 191 3.11 3.96 16.33
N TYR A 192 2.40 3.36 17.29
CA TYR A 192 2.98 2.41 18.25
C TYR A 192 3.49 1.18 17.49
N PRO A 193 4.81 0.90 17.53
CA PRO A 193 5.38 -0.20 16.77
C PRO A 193 5.06 -1.54 17.43
N LEU A 194 4.59 -2.48 16.63
CA LEU A 194 4.45 -3.89 17.02
C LEU A 194 5.69 -4.68 16.62
N LYS A 195 6.01 -5.74 17.37
CA LYS A 195 7.06 -6.70 17.03
C LYS A 195 6.77 -7.45 15.72
N SER A 196 5.51 -7.48 15.27
CA SER A 196 5.12 -8.01 13.96
C SER A 196 5.58 -7.13 12.78
N GLY A 197 6.06 -5.91 13.04
CA GLY A 197 6.49 -4.94 12.03
C GLY A 197 5.40 -3.96 11.60
N ASP A 198 4.18 -4.10 12.11
CA ASP A 198 3.09 -3.13 11.92
C ASP A 198 3.20 -1.95 12.90
N LYS A 199 2.38 -0.92 12.67
CA LYS A 199 2.19 0.20 13.60
C LYS A 199 0.71 0.39 13.87
N ILE A 200 0.37 0.64 15.14
CA ILE A 200 -0.98 0.98 15.58
C ILE A 200 -1.09 2.50 15.61
N ASP A 201 -2.19 3.05 15.10
CA ASP A 201 -2.38 4.50 14.98
C ASP A 201 -2.29 5.21 16.32
N VAL A 202 -2.99 4.70 17.35
CA VAL A 202 -2.91 5.19 18.73
C VAL A 202 -2.99 4.03 19.72
N VAL A 203 -2.13 4.03 20.74
CA VAL A 203 -2.20 3.11 21.88
C VAL A 203 -2.28 3.90 23.18
N PHE A 204 -3.21 3.53 24.05
CA PHE A 204 -3.21 3.93 25.45
C PHE A 204 -2.74 2.78 26.32
N GLU A 205 -1.93 3.11 27.32
CA GLU A 205 -1.42 2.15 28.28
C GLU A 205 -1.65 2.68 29.69
N ASP A 206 -2.34 1.90 30.51
CA ASP A 206 -2.38 2.08 31.95
C ASP A 206 -1.76 0.84 32.64
N ASN A 207 -1.89 0.75 33.96
CA ASN A 207 -1.30 -0.35 34.72
C ASN A 207 -1.91 -1.72 34.41
N GLU A 208 -3.18 -1.78 33.99
CA GLU A 208 -3.94 -3.01 33.82
C GLU A 208 -4.28 -3.33 32.35
N MET A 209 -4.23 -2.34 31.45
CA MET A 209 -4.77 -2.44 30.11
C MET A 209 -3.91 -1.75 29.05
N LEU A 210 -3.76 -2.43 27.91
CA LEU A 210 -3.35 -1.86 26.63
C LEU A 210 -4.59 -1.70 25.76
N THR A 211 -4.87 -0.46 25.36
CA THR A 211 -5.99 -0.13 24.47
C THR A 211 -5.46 0.38 23.15
N ALA A 212 -5.56 -0.44 22.11
CA ALA A 212 -5.12 -0.12 20.75
C ALA A 212 -6.25 0.41 19.89
N ILE A 213 -5.98 1.46 19.12
CA ILE A 213 -6.95 2.16 18.29
C ILE A 213 -6.46 2.16 16.84
N GLU A 214 -7.29 1.66 15.94
CA GLU A 214 -7.16 1.91 14.50
C GLU A 214 -8.14 3.05 14.14
N VAL A 215 -7.69 3.98 13.31
CA VAL A 215 -8.39 5.22 12.98
C VAL A 215 -8.68 5.28 11.48
N LYS A 216 -9.93 5.53 11.10
CA LYS A 216 -10.35 5.72 9.71
C LYS A 216 -11.01 7.09 9.54
N SER A 217 -10.44 7.93 8.69
CA SER A 217 -10.93 9.29 8.48
C SER A 217 -12.15 9.31 7.56
N ILE A 218 -12.72 10.50 7.33
CA ILE A 218 -13.83 10.68 6.38
C ILE A 218 -13.48 10.24 4.95
N ARG A 219 -12.19 10.12 4.63
CA ARG A 219 -11.70 9.70 3.31
C ARG A 219 -11.70 8.18 3.13
N SER A 220 -11.85 7.40 4.20
CA SER A 220 -11.81 5.94 4.14
C SER A 220 -13.06 5.39 3.45
N GLY A 221 -12.85 4.73 2.31
CA GLY A 221 -13.89 3.98 1.61
C GLY A 221 -14.20 2.63 2.29
N GLU A 222 -15.20 1.91 1.77
CA GLU A 222 -15.63 0.60 2.29
C GLU A 222 -14.47 -0.38 2.52
N ASP A 223 -13.58 -0.54 1.53
CA ASP A 223 -12.48 -1.50 1.61
C ASP A 223 -11.47 -1.15 2.73
N ASP A 224 -11.25 0.15 2.98
CA ASP A 224 -10.35 0.60 4.06
C ASP A 224 -11.01 0.46 5.44
N LEU A 225 -12.33 0.68 5.53
CA LEU A 225 -13.11 0.41 6.74
C LEU A 225 -13.13 -1.08 7.06
N GLU A 226 -13.34 -1.94 6.05
CA GLU A 226 -13.27 -3.39 6.20
C GLU A 226 -11.88 -3.82 6.67
N ARG A 227 -10.81 -3.30 6.05
CA ARG A 227 -9.43 -3.53 6.48
C ARG A 227 -9.22 -3.11 7.94
N GLY A 228 -9.79 -1.99 8.36
CA GLY A 228 -9.74 -1.53 9.75
C GLY A 228 -10.24 -2.55 10.76
N LEU A 229 -11.34 -3.26 10.45
CA LEU A 229 -11.87 -4.33 11.32
C LEU A 229 -10.84 -5.46 11.51
N TYR A 230 -10.23 -5.92 10.43
CA TYR A 230 -9.21 -6.98 10.48
C TYR A 230 -7.90 -6.51 11.12
N GLN A 231 -7.53 -5.23 10.94
CA GLN A 231 -6.39 -4.62 11.62
C GLN A 231 -6.58 -4.67 13.14
N CYS A 232 -7.77 -4.37 13.67
CA CYS A 232 -8.06 -4.52 15.10
C CYS A 232 -7.83 -5.95 15.61
N ILE A 233 -8.26 -6.98 14.85
CA ILE A 233 -8.00 -8.40 15.21
C ILE A 233 -6.50 -8.69 15.24
N LYS A 234 -5.77 -8.23 14.21
CA LYS A 234 -4.32 -8.42 14.08
C LYS A 234 -3.56 -7.78 15.24
N TYR A 235 -3.89 -6.54 15.58
CA TYR A 235 -3.23 -5.80 16.66
C TYR A 235 -3.55 -6.40 18.03
N HIS A 236 -4.81 -6.78 18.27
CA HIS A 236 -5.20 -7.46 19.50
C HIS A 236 -4.35 -8.72 19.73
N SER A 237 -4.23 -9.55 18.69
CA SER A 237 -3.49 -10.82 18.74
C SER A 237 -1.99 -10.57 18.96
N SER A 238 -1.42 -9.58 18.27
CA SER A 238 0.00 -9.24 18.38
C SER A 238 0.35 -8.71 19.77
N LEU A 239 -0.44 -7.76 20.30
CA LEU A 239 -0.23 -7.22 21.64
C LEU A 239 -0.37 -8.30 22.72
N ILE A 240 -1.32 -9.24 22.60
CA ILE A 240 -1.42 -10.37 23.53
C ILE A 240 -0.16 -11.24 23.48
N ALA A 241 0.39 -11.49 22.29
CA ALA A 241 1.63 -12.26 22.18
C ALA A 241 2.80 -11.53 22.84
N GLU A 242 2.90 -10.21 22.64
CA GLU A 242 3.96 -9.40 23.22
C GLU A 242 3.88 -9.29 24.74
N THR A 243 2.69 -9.08 25.30
CA THR A 243 2.51 -9.04 26.77
C THR A 243 2.91 -10.36 27.41
N LYS A 244 2.53 -11.49 26.80
CA LYS A 244 2.93 -12.83 27.26
C LYS A 244 4.45 -13.04 27.23
N VAL A 245 5.11 -12.68 26.13
CA VAL A 245 6.58 -12.82 25.99
C VAL A 245 7.32 -11.97 27.02
N ASN A 246 6.81 -10.78 27.31
CA ASN A 246 7.43 -9.85 28.26
C ASN A 246 6.99 -10.10 29.72
N ALA A 247 6.21 -11.15 30.00
CA ALA A 247 5.60 -11.45 31.31
C ALA A 247 4.80 -10.27 31.91
N ILE A 248 4.19 -9.45 31.06
CA ILE A 248 3.35 -8.32 31.44
C ILE A 248 1.90 -8.79 31.54
N ASN A 249 1.28 -8.66 32.71
CA ASN A 249 -0.12 -9.05 32.91
C ASN A 249 -1.07 -7.86 32.63
N LYS A 250 -1.15 -7.44 31.36
CA LYS A 250 -2.10 -6.41 30.90
C LYS A 250 -3.15 -7.02 29.99
N LYS A 251 -4.42 -6.62 30.20
CA LYS A 251 -5.52 -6.92 29.28
C LYS A 251 -5.32 -6.13 28.00
N VAL A 252 -5.76 -6.67 26.87
CA VAL A 252 -5.70 -5.98 25.58
C VAL A 252 -7.12 -5.70 25.10
N LYS A 253 -7.37 -4.47 24.65
CA LYS A 253 -8.59 -4.09 23.93
C LYS A 253 -8.22 -3.41 22.63
N CYS A 254 -9.07 -3.59 21.62
CA CYS A 254 -8.96 -2.87 20.36
C CYS A 254 -10.26 -2.16 20.02
N TYR A 255 -10.13 -0.95 19.47
CA TYR A 255 -11.23 -0.17 18.91
C TYR A 255 -10.92 0.22 17.47
N LEU A 256 -11.96 0.26 16.66
CA LEU A 256 -11.97 0.95 15.38
C LEU A 256 -12.70 2.28 15.56
N VAL A 257 -11.98 3.39 15.42
CA VAL A 257 -12.53 4.74 15.48
C VAL A 257 -12.69 5.29 14.08
N ILE A 258 -13.91 5.68 13.71
CA ILE A 258 -14.21 6.18 12.37
C ILE A 258 -14.91 7.53 12.40
N GLN A 259 -14.52 8.42 11.49
CA GLN A 259 -15.17 9.73 11.32
C GLN A 259 -16.56 9.62 10.69
N GLY A 260 -16.78 8.58 9.88
CA GLY A 260 -18.05 8.30 9.22
C GLY A 260 -18.89 7.26 9.96
N LYS A 261 -19.63 6.46 9.18
CA LYS A 261 -20.43 5.33 9.65
C LYS A 261 -20.12 4.10 8.82
N LEU A 262 -20.20 2.93 9.42
CA LEU A 262 -20.21 1.66 8.72
C LEU A 262 -21.47 1.52 7.89
N SER A 263 -21.31 0.90 6.73
CA SER A 263 -22.44 0.39 5.97
C SER A 263 -23.10 -0.79 6.67
N ASN A 264 -24.32 -1.12 6.25
CA ASN A 264 -25.01 -2.32 6.73
C ASN A 264 -24.23 -3.61 6.41
N LYS A 265 -23.44 -3.63 5.33
CA LYS A 265 -22.59 -4.76 4.97
C LYS A 265 -21.50 -4.96 6.03
N LEU A 266 -20.77 -3.89 6.37
CA LEU A 266 -19.68 -3.97 7.35
C LEU A 266 -20.19 -4.12 8.79
N LYS A 267 -21.41 -3.67 9.11
CA LYS A 267 -22.06 -3.97 10.38
C LYS A 267 -22.26 -5.48 10.57
N LYS A 268 -22.73 -6.19 9.54
CA LYS A 268 -22.84 -7.66 9.56
C LYS A 268 -21.48 -8.35 9.74
N VAL A 269 -20.44 -7.84 9.11
CA VAL A 269 -19.07 -8.34 9.32
C VAL A 269 -18.66 -8.13 10.78
N ASN A 270 -18.92 -6.96 11.35
CA ASN A 270 -18.59 -6.69 12.74
C ASN A 270 -19.42 -7.49 13.76
N GLU A 271 -20.66 -7.88 13.44
CA GLU A 271 -21.43 -8.80 14.30
C GLU A 271 -20.69 -10.14 14.52
N ILE A 272 -19.92 -10.57 13.52
CA ILE A 272 -19.08 -11.78 13.58
C ILE A 272 -17.77 -11.48 14.31
N LEU A 273 -17.06 -10.42 13.91
CA LEU A 273 -15.72 -10.10 14.43
C LEU A 273 -15.74 -9.51 15.85
N LYS A 274 -16.86 -8.91 16.27
CA LYS A 274 -17.08 -8.28 17.58
C LYS A 274 -16.02 -7.27 17.95
N ILE A 275 -15.59 -6.45 16.99
CA ILE A 275 -14.69 -5.32 17.24
C ILE A 275 -15.49 -4.19 17.89
N ASN A 276 -14.87 -3.49 18.84
CA ASN A 276 -15.45 -2.29 19.44
C ASN A 276 -15.34 -1.14 18.43
N ILE A 277 -16.45 -0.47 18.14
CA ILE A 277 -16.48 0.57 17.09
C ILE A 277 -17.06 1.86 17.63
N LEU A 278 -16.39 2.96 17.31
CA LEU A 278 -16.87 4.32 17.56
C LEU A 278 -17.08 5.02 16.21
N GLU A 279 -18.35 5.29 15.89
CA GLU A 279 -18.75 5.95 14.65
C GLU A 279 -18.96 7.46 14.87
N ASN A 280 -18.86 8.24 13.79
CA ASN A 280 -19.10 9.69 13.76
C ASN A 280 -18.19 10.50 14.69
N VAL A 281 -16.94 10.08 14.87
CA VAL A 281 -15.97 10.80 15.72
C VAL A 281 -15.35 11.94 14.94
N LEU A 282 -15.61 13.18 15.36
CA LEU A 282 -15.11 14.38 14.70
C LEU A 282 -13.98 15.02 15.52
N PRO A 283 -12.81 15.32 14.92
CA PRO A 283 -11.79 16.11 15.58
C PRO A 283 -12.31 17.53 15.83
N LYS A 284 -12.16 18.01 17.08
CA LYS A 284 -12.53 19.37 17.50
C LYS A 284 -11.34 20.30 17.50
#